data_AF-A0A2N3C7J3-F1
#
_entry.id   AF-A0A2N3C7J3-F1
#
_cell.length_a   1.000
_cell.length_b   1.000
_cell.length_c   1.000
_cell.angle_alpha   90.00
_cell.angle_beta   90.00
_cell.angle_gamma   90.00
#
_symmetry.space_group_name_H-M   'P 1'
#
loop_
_entity.id
_entity.type
_entity.pdbx_description
1 polymer ?
#
loop_
_entity_poly.entity_id
_entity_poly.type
_entity_poly.pdbx_seq_one_letter_code
_entity_poly.pdbx_strand_id
1 'polypeptide(L)'
;VTELTVRRVLALASLSGPIRKLYTDDEIDRETVRALTLATPARQADWLKLWYSETERAPMGRACRAWITGGSAITTDKALFDLAGYSGAVTADLFGEAAVFADAEAFWKAQDAAVAEKIAGYQQRGWAGVKVLERGAYFHRWDYEQTTKKQGGKVIVEQRHDGTVTFHEGWLKVSEAGKARTTADRVEDGPEEVERRRA
;
A
#
# COMPACT_ATOMS: atom_id res chain seq x y z
N VAL A 1 -33.15 -12.23 9.17
CA VAL A 1 -31.70 -12.38 9.41
C VAL A 1 -31.02 -12.44 8.04
N THR A 2 -29.96 -11.67 7.79
CA THR A 2 -29.25 -11.70 6.50
C THR A 2 -28.10 -12.70 6.53
N GLU A 3 -27.65 -13.17 5.37
CA GLU A 3 -26.49 -14.07 5.25
C GLU A 3 -25.23 -13.47 5.90
N LEU A 4 -25.03 -12.16 5.75
CA LEU A 4 -23.93 -11.43 6.39
C LEU A 4 -24.04 -11.45 7.92
N THR A 5 -25.24 -11.31 8.48
CA THR A 5 -25.46 -11.44 9.93
C THR A 5 -25.07 -12.84 10.41
N VAL A 6 -25.47 -13.90 9.69
CA VAL A 6 -25.11 -15.29 10.03
C VAL A 6 -23.59 -15.47 10.01
N ARG A 7 -22.91 -15.01 8.95
CA ARG A 7 -21.45 -15.11 8.84
C ARG A 7 -20.73 -14.39 9.97
N ARG A 8 -21.18 -13.18 10.34
CA ARG A 8 -20.60 -12.42 11.46
C ARG A 8 -20.77 -13.14 12.80
N VAL A 9 -21.93 -13.76 13.04
CA VAL A 9 -22.17 -14.58 14.24
C VAL A 9 -21.24 -15.78 14.26
N LEU A 10 -21.10 -16.49 13.13
CA LEU A 10 -20.19 -17.62 13.01
C LEU A 10 -18.72 -17.23 13.22
N ALA A 11 -18.29 -16.06 12.76
CA ALA A 11 -16.94 -15.56 12.96
C ALA A 11 -16.62 -15.21 14.43
N LEU A 12 -17.60 -14.70 15.17
CA LEU A 12 -17.45 -14.53 16.62
C LEU A 12 -17.44 -15.89 17.33
N ALA A 13 -18.20 -16.86 16.83
CA ALA A 13 -18.21 -18.22 17.35
C ALA A 13 -16.89 -18.97 17.08
N SER A 14 -16.12 -18.62 16.05
CA SER A 14 -14.82 -19.24 15.75
C SER A 14 -13.67 -18.77 16.65
N LEU A 15 -13.88 -17.77 17.50
CA LEU A 15 -12.90 -17.36 18.52
C LEU A 15 -12.69 -18.46 19.57
N SER A 16 -11.53 -18.51 20.20
CA SER A 16 -11.31 -19.42 21.33
C SER A 16 -12.23 -19.06 22.53
N GLY A 17 -12.56 -20.07 23.35
CA GLY A 17 -13.36 -19.87 24.56
C GLY A 17 -12.84 -18.76 25.49
N PRO A 18 -11.53 -18.72 25.80
CA PRO A 18 -10.95 -17.64 26.62
C PRO A 18 -11.12 -16.24 26.02
N ILE A 19 -10.92 -16.06 24.70
CA ILE A 19 -11.10 -14.76 24.05
C ILE A 19 -12.55 -14.30 24.13
N ARG A 20 -13.52 -15.21 23.91
CA ARG A 20 -14.94 -14.89 24.07
C ARG A 20 -15.29 -14.48 25.49
N LYS A 21 -14.68 -15.13 26.49
CA LYS A 21 -14.86 -14.77 27.90
C LYS A 21 -14.31 -13.36 28.18
N LEU A 22 -13.09 -13.06 27.76
CA LEU A 22 -12.50 -11.72 27.91
C LEU A 22 -13.39 -10.63 27.30
N TYR A 23 -14.02 -10.91 26.15
CA TYR A 23 -14.97 -9.94 25.57
C TYR A 23 -16.26 -9.81 26.36
N THR A 24 -16.80 -10.92 26.88
CA THR A 24 -18.03 -10.93 27.69
C THR A 24 -17.84 -10.20 29.01
N ASP A 25 -16.63 -10.28 29.57
CA ASP A 25 -16.23 -9.63 30.82
C ASP A 25 -15.76 -8.17 30.59
N ASP A 26 -15.92 -7.61 29.38
CA ASP A 26 -15.49 -6.26 28.97
C ASP A 26 -13.97 -5.97 29.13
N GLU A 27 -13.13 -7.02 29.22
CA GLU A 27 -11.67 -6.91 29.34
C GLU A 27 -10.99 -6.53 28.02
N ILE A 28 -11.63 -6.79 26.89
CA ILE A 28 -11.14 -6.40 25.56
C ILE A 28 -12.21 -5.68 24.75
N ASP A 29 -11.77 -4.68 23.99
CA ASP A 29 -12.67 -3.89 23.18
C ASP A 29 -13.14 -4.63 21.91
N ARG A 30 -14.18 -4.06 21.29
CA ARG A 30 -14.80 -4.61 20.08
C ARG A 30 -13.86 -4.63 18.86
N GLU A 31 -12.94 -3.67 18.75
CA GLU A 31 -11.96 -3.63 17.65
C GLU A 31 -10.94 -4.78 17.80
N THR A 32 -10.46 -5.05 19.02
CA THR A 32 -9.60 -6.18 19.36
C THR A 32 -10.24 -7.52 19.00
N VAL A 33 -11.50 -7.73 19.42
CA VAL A 33 -12.22 -8.98 19.14
C VAL A 33 -12.42 -9.21 17.65
N ARG A 34 -12.82 -8.15 16.92
CA ARG A 34 -12.96 -8.23 15.45
C ARG A 34 -11.63 -8.54 14.78
N ALA A 35 -10.53 -7.93 15.23
CA ALA A 35 -9.20 -8.27 14.73
C ALA A 35 -8.89 -9.75 14.94
N LEU A 36 -9.14 -10.29 16.14
CA LEU A 36 -8.90 -11.70 16.46
C LEU A 36 -9.75 -12.68 15.64
N THR A 37 -10.88 -12.25 15.05
CA THR A 37 -11.61 -13.09 14.09
C THR A 37 -10.85 -13.33 12.78
N LEU A 38 -9.86 -12.48 12.46
CA LEU A 38 -8.99 -12.66 11.31
C LEU A 38 -7.82 -13.63 11.59
N ALA A 39 -7.56 -13.94 12.86
CA ALA A 39 -6.44 -14.77 13.27
C ALA A 39 -6.76 -16.26 13.15
N THR A 40 -5.75 -17.04 12.72
CA THR A 40 -5.80 -18.51 12.83
C THR A 40 -5.90 -18.94 14.30
N PRO A 41 -6.41 -20.16 14.60
CA PRO A 41 -6.48 -20.65 15.99
C PRO A 41 -5.12 -20.63 16.72
N ALA A 42 -4.04 -20.95 16.02
CA ALA A 42 -2.68 -20.87 16.56
C ALA A 42 -2.30 -19.43 16.93
N ARG A 43 -2.60 -18.46 16.05
CA ARG A 43 -2.31 -17.05 16.30
C ARG A 43 -3.16 -16.44 17.41
N GLN A 44 -4.40 -16.91 17.59
CA GLN A 44 -5.22 -16.58 18.75
C GLN A 44 -4.62 -17.12 20.06
N ALA A 45 -4.07 -18.34 20.03
CA ALA A 45 -3.38 -18.91 21.19
C ALA A 45 -2.10 -18.11 21.53
N ASP A 46 -1.35 -17.66 20.53
CA ASP A 46 -0.19 -16.80 20.75
C ASP A 46 -0.59 -15.44 21.34
N TRP A 47 -1.68 -14.85 20.88
CA TRP A 47 -2.22 -13.62 21.48
C TRP A 47 -2.61 -13.82 22.96
N LEU A 48 -3.20 -14.96 23.30
CA LEU A 48 -3.52 -15.30 24.70
C LEU A 48 -2.27 -15.48 25.57
N LYS A 49 -1.17 -16.03 25.02
CA LYS A 49 0.11 -16.09 25.74
C LYS A 49 0.61 -14.69 26.09
N LEU A 50 0.50 -13.74 25.15
CA LEU A 50 0.83 -12.34 25.40
C LEU A 50 -0.10 -11.70 26.44
N TRP A 51 -1.38 -12.07 26.44
CA TRP A 51 -2.37 -11.52 27.38
C TRP A 51 -2.07 -11.93 28.82
N TYR A 52 -1.70 -13.19 29.03
CA TYR A 52 -1.37 -13.73 30.36
C TYR A 52 0.12 -13.60 30.71
N SER A 53 0.92 -12.93 29.88
CA SER A 53 2.33 -12.70 30.17
C SER A 53 2.50 -11.67 31.29
N GLU A 54 3.44 -11.91 32.20
CA GLU A 54 3.82 -10.93 33.22
C GLU A 54 4.74 -9.82 32.66
N THR A 55 5.43 -10.09 31.56
CA THR A 55 6.46 -9.21 31.00
C THR A 55 6.08 -8.59 29.66
N GLU A 56 5.12 -9.19 28.95
CA GLU A 56 4.68 -8.73 27.64
C GLU A 56 3.23 -8.23 27.70
N ARG A 57 2.87 -7.38 26.74
CA ARG A 57 1.50 -6.87 26.62
C ARG A 57 0.89 -7.32 25.30
N ALA A 58 -0.27 -7.96 25.37
CA ALA A 58 -1.05 -8.26 24.19
C ALA A 58 -1.43 -6.99 23.42
N PRO A 59 -1.23 -6.95 22.09
CA PRO A 59 -1.65 -5.82 21.28
C PRO A 59 -3.18 -5.75 21.21
N MET A 60 -3.74 -4.53 21.23
CA MET A 60 -5.18 -4.25 21.23
C MET A 60 -5.59 -3.35 20.06
N GLY A 61 -6.89 -3.30 19.77
CA GLY A 61 -7.51 -2.51 18.71
C GLY A 61 -6.80 -2.66 17.37
N ARG A 62 -6.48 -1.51 16.75
CA ARG A 62 -5.69 -1.45 15.51
C ARG A 62 -4.33 -2.16 15.60
N ALA A 63 -3.65 -2.10 16.74
CA ALA A 63 -2.35 -2.76 16.91
C ALA A 63 -2.50 -4.29 16.93
N CYS A 64 -3.60 -4.81 17.50
CA CYS A 64 -3.94 -6.24 17.43
C CYS A 64 -4.08 -6.67 15.97
N ARG A 65 -4.86 -5.91 15.19
CA ARG A 65 -5.04 -6.17 13.76
C ARG A 65 -3.71 -6.17 13.02
N ALA A 66 -2.86 -5.17 13.27
CA ALA A 66 -1.57 -5.08 12.63
C ALA A 66 -0.63 -6.24 12.99
N TRP A 67 -0.64 -6.65 14.26
CA TRP A 67 0.11 -7.80 14.72
C TRP A 67 -0.36 -9.11 14.08
N ILE A 68 -1.67 -9.28 13.84
CA ILE A 68 -2.22 -10.45 13.15
C ILE A 68 -1.80 -10.49 11.68
N THR A 69 -1.78 -9.35 10.99
CA THR A 69 -1.49 -9.27 9.55
C THR A 69 -0.01 -9.03 9.22
N GLY A 70 0.87 -8.99 10.22
CA GLY A 70 2.32 -8.77 10.01
C GLY A 70 2.68 -7.34 9.59
N GLY A 71 1.86 -6.35 9.96
CA GLY A 71 2.02 -4.95 9.55
C GLY A 71 0.66 -4.25 9.45
N SER A 72 0.62 -3.03 8.92
CA SER A 72 -0.67 -2.38 8.64
C SER A 72 -1.55 -3.30 7.79
N ALA A 73 -2.80 -3.52 8.19
CA ALA A 73 -3.69 -4.42 7.45
C ALA A 73 -3.88 -3.91 6.02
N ILE A 74 -3.60 -4.77 5.04
CA ILE A 74 -3.69 -4.46 3.61
C ILE A 74 -4.93 -5.14 3.07
N THR A 75 -5.82 -4.35 2.49
CA THR A 75 -7.08 -4.83 1.93
C THR A 75 -6.95 -5.15 0.43
N THR A 76 -7.75 -6.08 -0.03
CA THR A 76 -7.73 -6.61 -1.41
C THR A 76 -8.03 -5.56 -2.48
N ASP A 77 -8.75 -4.49 -2.15
CA ASP A 77 -8.96 -3.34 -3.04
C ASP A 77 -7.68 -2.54 -3.33
N LYS A 78 -6.60 -2.75 -2.56
CA LYS A 78 -5.30 -2.12 -2.78
C LYS A 78 -4.40 -2.88 -3.76
N ALA A 79 -4.81 -4.08 -4.19
CA ALA A 79 -4.02 -4.89 -5.10
C ALA A 79 -3.93 -4.24 -6.49
N LEU A 80 -2.73 -4.04 -7.00
CA LEU A 80 -2.49 -3.65 -8.39
C LEU A 80 -2.44 -4.86 -9.34
N PHE A 81 -2.45 -6.07 -8.79
CA PHE A 81 -2.41 -7.34 -9.50
C PHE A 81 -3.78 -8.02 -9.47
N ASP A 82 -3.99 -8.98 -10.38
CA ASP A 82 -5.18 -9.81 -10.39
C ASP A 82 -5.19 -10.80 -9.22
N LEU A 83 -6.26 -10.77 -8.42
CA LEU A 83 -6.45 -11.67 -7.30
C LEU A 83 -6.66 -13.13 -7.74
N ALA A 84 -7.17 -13.37 -8.95
CA ALA A 84 -7.35 -14.73 -9.45
C ALA A 84 -6.02 -15.47 -9.67
N GLY A 85 -4.94 -14.73 -9.95
CA GLY A 85 -3.58 -15.26 -10.08
C GLY A 85 -2.76 -15.24 -8.79
N TYR A 86 -3.31 -14.72 -7.69
CA TYR A 86 -2.60 -14.58 -6.43
C TYR A 86 -2.65 -15.87 -5.60
N SER A 87 -1.48 -16.43 -5.27
CA SER A 87 -1.37 -17.70 -4.53
C SER A 87 -1.32 -17.53 -3.00
N GLY A 88 -1.23 -16.30 -2.50
CA GLY A 88 -1.18 -16.03 -1.07
C GLY A 88 -2.56 -16.11 -0.41
N ALA A 89 -2.57 -16.26 0.91
CA ALA A 89 -3.81 -16.36 1.66
C ALA A 89 -4.49 -14.99 1.83
N VAL A 90 -5.81 -14.97 1.65
CA VAL A 90 -6.68 -13.83 1.91
C VAL A 90 -7.76 -14.26 2.90
N THR A 91 -7.97 -13.44 3.93
CA THR A 91 -9.00 -13.65 4.94
C THR A 91 -10.17 -12.72 4.68
N ALA A 92 -11.38 -13.26 4.59
CA ALA A 92 -12.58 -12.45 4.50
C ALA A 92 -12.77 -11.64 5.78
N ASP A 93 -12.70 -10.30 5.69
CA ASP A 93 -13.02 -9.44 6.82
C ASP A 93 -14.53 -9.20 6.86
N LEU A 94 -15.21 -9.99 7.68
CA LEU A 94 -16.67 -9.94 7.82
C LEU A 94 -17.16 -8.65 8.50
N PHE A 95 -16.25 -7.84 9.04
CA PHE A 95 -16.55 -6.55 9.67
C PHE A 95 -16.03 -5.34 8.86
N GLY A 96 -15.27 -5.59 7.80
CA GLY A 96 -14.77 -4.59 6.85
C GLY A 96 -15.50 -4.63 5.51
N GLU A 97 -15.07 -3.77 4.59
CA GLU A 97 -15.63 -3.66 3.23
C GLU A 97 -14.92 -4.58 2.23
N ALA A 98 -13.67 -4.93 2.49
CA ALA A 98 -12.83 -5.74 1.62
C ALA A 98 -12.12 -6.83 2.44
N ALA A 99 -11.80 -7.94 1.78
CA ALA A 99 -10.98 -8.99 2.37
C ALA A 99 -9.54 -8.48 2.60
N VAL A 100 -8.81 -9.12 3.52
CA VAL A 100 -7.49 -8.69 3.98
C VAL A 100 -6.45 -9.75 3.61
N PHE A 101 -5.28 -9.32 3.14
CA PHE A 101 -4.16 -10.23 2.92
C PHE A 101 -3.63 -10.77 4.25
N ALA A 102 -3.47 -12.08 4.36
CA ALA A 102 -3.01 -12.72 5.58
C ALA A 102 -1.49 -12.63 5.78
N ASP A 103 -0.76 -12.34 4.71
CA ASP A 103 0.70 -12.22 4.69
C ASP A 103 1.10 -10.94 3.95
N ALA A 104 1.60 -9.96 4.71
CA ALA A 104 2.04 -8.68 4.16
C ALA A 104 3.26 -8.82 3.24
N GLU A 105 4.19 -9.73 3.52
CA GLU A 105 5.38 -9.94 2.68
C GLU A 105 5.00 -10.53 1.32
N ALA A 106 4.12 -11.54 1.33
CA ALA A 106 3.60 -12.13 0.10
C ALA A 106 2.82 -11.11 -0.74
N PHE A 107 2.01 -10.24 -0.10
CA PHE A 107 1.37 -9.11 -0.79
C PHE A 107 2.42 -8.20 -1.43
N TRP A 108 3.43 -7.74 -0.67
CA TRP A 108 4.40 -6.78 -1.18
C TRP A 108 5.22 -7.33 -2.34
N LYS A 109 5.57 -8.63 -2.30
CA LYS A 109 6.22 -9.29 -3.42
C LYS A 109 5.39 -9.23 -4.71
N ALA A 110 4.08 -9.49 -4.61
CA ALA A 110 3.17 -9.42 -5.76
C ALA A 110 2.93 -7.96 -6.21
N GLN A 111 2.80 -7.03 -5.25
CA GLN A 111 2.60 -5.62 -5.52
C GLN A 111 3.82 -4.99 -6.21
N ASP A 112 5.03 -5.30 -5.76
CA ASP A 112 6.27 -4.78 -6.36
C ASP A 112 6.43 -5.27 -7.81
N ALA A 113 6.02 -6.50 -8.12
CA ALA A 113 5.99 -7.01 -9.49
C ALA A 113 4.99 -6.25 -10.37
N ALA A 114 3.78 -5.97 -9.87
CA ALA A 114 2.78 -5.19 -10.59
C ALA A 114 3.23 -3.72 -10.78
N VAL A 115 3.88 -3.13 -9.78
CA VAL A 115 4.48 -1.78 -9.90
C VAL A 115 5.56 -1.77 -10.97
N ALA A 116 6.45 -2.77 -11.00
CA ALA A 116 7.47 -2.90 -12.05
C ALA A 116 6.87 -2.99 -13.46
N GLU A 117 5.78 -3.75 -13.63
CA GLU A 117 5.06 -3.82 -14.92
C GLU A 117 4.48 -2.45 -15.33
N LYS A 118 3.83 -1.74 -14.40
CA LYS A 118 3.33 -0.37 -14.65
C LYS A 118 4.46 0.59 -15.03
N ILE A 119 5.60 0.52 -14.34
CA ILE A 119 6.80 1.31 -14.64
C ILE A 119 7.29 1.03 -16.06
N ALA A 120 7.42 -0.25 -16.46
CA ALA A 120 7.80 -0.62 -17.81
C ALA A 120 6.82 -0.06 -18.84
N GLY A 121 5.51 -0.09 -18.56
CA GLY A 121 4.49 0.53 -19.41
C GLY A 121 4.66 2.05 -19.56
N TYR A 122 5.03 2.76 -18.49
CA TYR A 122 5.35 4.19 -18.56
C TYR A 122 6.59 4.47 -19.43
N GLN A 123 7.64 3.65 -19.29
CA GLN A 123 8.85 3.77 -20.09
C GLN A 123 8.57 3.52 -21.58
N GLN A 124 7.80 2.48 -21.91
CA GLN A 124 7.39 2.19 -23.30
C GLN A 124 6.55 3.31 -23.91
N ARG A 125 5.73 3.99 -23.10
CA ARG A 125 5.01 5.17 -23.55
C ARG A 125 5.95 6.36 -23.78
N GLY A 126 7.22 6.35 -23.38
CA GLY A 126 8.17 7.44 -23.61
C GLY A 126 8.13 8.52 -22.53
N TRP A 127 7.83 8.16 -21.28
CA TRP A 127 8.01 9.06 -20.15
C TRP A 127 9.50 9.26 -19.86
N ALA A 128 9.90 10.49 -19.49
CA ALA A 128 11.30 10.85 -19.29
C ALA A 128 11.96 10.12 -18.10
N GLY A 129 11.16 9.60 -17.18
CA GLY A 129 11.61 8.77 -16.08
C GLY A 129 10.47 8.42 -15.12
N VAL A 130 10.70 7.41 -14.29
CA VAL A 130 9.80 7.04 -13.21
C VAL A 130 10.59 6.99 -11.90
N LYS A 131 10.13 7.71 -10.88
CA LYS A 131 10.75 7.74 -9.56
C LYS A 131 9.81 7.08 -8.56
N VAL A 132 10.25 5.95 -8.02
CA VAL A 132 9.57 5.30 -6.89
C VAL A 132 10.04 5.94 -5.59
N LEU A 133 9.09 6.44 -4.79
CA LEU A 133 9.36 6.94 -3.45
C LEU A 133 9.51 5.77 -2.46
N GLU A 134 10.23 6.01 -1.36
CA GLU A 134 10.27 5.05 -0.26
C GLU A 134 8.87 4.80 0.28
N ARG A 135 8.62 3.57 0.74
CA ARG A 135 7.32 3.19 1.29
C ARG A 135 7.01 4.05 2.51
N GLY A 136 5.84 4.68 2.50
CA GLY A 136 5.39 5.62 3.52
C GLY A 136 5.70 7.08 3.21
N ALA A 137 6.65 7.38 2.32
CA ALA A 137 6.97 8.75 1.91
C ALA A 137 5.81 9.38 1.13
N TYR A 138 5.58 10.67 1.35
CA TYR A 138 4.52 11.44 0.72
C TYR A 138 5.01 12.14 -0.55
N PHE A 139 4.19 12.15 -1.60
CA PHE A 139 4.38 13.08 -2.70
C PHE A 139 3.92 14.48 -2.26
N HIS A 140 4.89 15.32 -1.92
CA HIS A 140 4.64 16.71 -1.56
C HIS A 140 4.65 17.58 -2.81
N ARG A 141 3.47 17.98 -3.30
CA ARG A 141 3.33 18.77 -4.54
C ARG A 141 4.22 20.02 -4.60
N TRP A 142 4.51 20.66 -3.46
CA TRP A 142 5.36 21.84 -3.38
C TRP A 142 6.85 21.58 -3.64
N ASP A 143 7.31 20.32 -3.55
CA ASP A 143 8.70 19.94 -3.89
C ASP A 143 8.90 19.73 -5.40
N TYR A 144 7.81 19.82 -6.18
CA TYR A 144 7.78 19.51 -7.60
C TYR A 144 7.10 20.62 -8.41
N GLU A 145 7.55 20.78 -9.64
CA GLU A 145 6.89 21.59 -10.65
C GLU A 145 6.11 20.66 -11.60
N GLN A 146 4.87 21.03 -11.88
CA GLN A 146 4.07 20.33 -12.88
C GLN A 146 4.60 20.63 -14.27
N THR A 147 4.70 19.60 -15.10
CA THR A 147 5.22 19.71 -16.46
C THR A 147 4.56 18.67 -17.36
N THR A 148 4.66 18.87 -18.66
CA THR A 148 4.17 17.87 -19.61
C THR A 148 5.20 16.76 -19.80
N LYS A 149 4.74 15.60 -20.23
CA LYS A 149 5.62 14.50 -20.65
C LYS A 149 6.62 14.93 -21.73
N LYS A 150 6.20 15.78 -22.68
CA LYS A 150 7.06 16.30 -23.76
C LYS A 150 8.20 17.17 -23.22
N GLN A 151 7.96 17.89 -22.12
CA GLN A 151 8.93 18.79 -21.48
C GLN A 151 9.74 18.09 -20.38
N GLY A 152 9.88 16.76 -20.45
CA GLY A 152 10.71 16.00 -19.52
C GLY A 152 10.01 15.62 -18.21
N GLY A 153 8.68 15.74 -18.13
CA GLY A 153 7.91 15.28 -16.98
C GLY A 153 8.16 13.81 -16.67
N LYS A 154 8.34 13.52 -15.37
CA LYS A 154 8.50 12.17 -14.82
C LYS A 154 7.19 11.71 -14.17
N VAL A 155 7.12 10.41 -13.91
CA VAL A 155 6.08 9.81 -13.08
C VAL A 155 6.64 9.57 -11.69
N ILE A 156 5.96 10.04 -10.65
CA ILE A 156 6.33 9.81 -9.26
C ILE A 156 5.39 8.75 -8.68
N VAL A 157 5.95 7.63 -8.23
CA VAL A 157 5.19 6.52 -7.65
C VAL A 157 5.24 6.64 -6.14
N GLU A 158 4.09 6.90 -5.53
CA GLU A 158 3.90 7.00 -4.09
C GLU A 158 3.30 5.69 -3.57
N GLN A 159 3.91 5.10 -2.55
CA GLN A 159 3.46 3.83 -1.96
C GLN A 159 3.22 4.00 -0.46
N ARG A 160 2.03 3.65 0.02
CA ARG A 160 1.62 3.77 1.41
C ARG A 160 1.72 2.43 2.14
N HIS A 161 1.83 2.47 3.47
CA HIS A 161 1.93 1.24 4.29
C HIS A 161 0.66 0.39 4.24
N ASP A 162 -0.48 0.96 3.89
CA ASP A 162 -1.76 0.24 3.72
C ASP A 162 -1.86 -0.48 2.36
N GLY A 163 -0.83 -0.40 1.51
CA GLY A 163 -0.82 -0.98 0.16
C GLY A 163 -1.26 -0.03 -0.95
N THR A 164 -1.76 1.17 -0.63
CA THR A 164 -2.17 2.16 -1.64
C THR A 164 -0.98 2.61 -2.47
N VAL A 165 -1.12 2.56 -3.80
CA VAL A 165 -0.11 3.06 -4.74
C VAL A 165 -0.74 4.10 -5.66
N THR A 166 -0.10 5.27 -5.75
CA THR A 166 -0.53 6.36 -6.64
C THR A 166 0.59 6.71 -7.62
N PHE A 167 0.22 6.86 -8.89
CA PHE A 167 1.13 7.28 -9.96
C PHE A 167 0.84 8.74 -10.30
N HIS A 168 1.72 9.65 -9.88
CA HIS A 168 1.61 11.07 -10.17
C HIS A 168 2.36 11.37 -11.47
N GLU A 169 1.62 11.61 -12.53
CA GLU A 169 2.16 11.87 -13.87
C GLU A 169 2.46 13.36 -14.10
N GLY A 170 3.58 13.67 -14.75
CA GLY A 170 3.88 15.03 -15.22
C GLY A 170 4.54 15.92 -14.18
N TRP A 171 5.57 15.43 -13.50
CA TRP A 171 6.24 16.16 -12.44
C TRP A 171 7.77 16.16 -12.59
N LEU A 172 8.40 17.26 -12.21
CA LEU A 172 9.85 17.40 -12.07
C LEU A 172 10.17 17.96 -10.71
N LYS A 173 11.20 17.46 -10.04
CA LYS A 173 11.63 18.05 -8.76
C LYS A 173 12.12 19.48 -9.02
N VAL A 174 11.80 20.44 -8.16
CA VAL A 174 12.17 21.86 -8.34
C VAL A 174 13.69 22.02 -8.62
N SER A 175 14.52 21.21 -7.94
CA SER A 175 15.98 21.18 -8.15
C SER A 175 16.43 20.69 -9.54
N GLU A 176 15.60 19.93 -10.24
CA GLU A 176 15.86 19.40 -11.60
C GLU A 176 15.26 20.31 -12.68
N ALA A 177 14.15 20.99 -12.38
CA ALA A 177 13.45 21.85 -13.34
C ALA A 177 14.32 23.01 -13.85
N GLY A 178 15.20 23.58 -12.99
CA GLY A 178 16.14 24.62 -13.39
C GLY A 178 17.16 24.18 -14.46
N LYS A 179 17.55 22.89 -14.47
CA LYS A 179 18.52 22.34 -15.45
C LYS A 179 17.84 21.91 -16.75
N ALA A 180 16.59 21.44 -16.68
CA ALA A 180 15.82 21.02 -17.84
C ALA A 180 15.49 22.19 -18.79
N ARG A 181 15.13 23.36 -18.24
CA ARG A 181 14.85 24.58 -19.04
C ARG A 181 16.07 25.00 -19.87
N THR A 182 17.26 25.02 -19.27
CA THR A 182 18.50 25.37 -20.00
C THR A 182 18.85 24.41 -21.12
N THR A 183 18.35 23.17 -21.07
CA THR A 183 18.63 22.15 -22.09
C THR A 183 17.59 22.19 -23.22
N ALA A 184 16.32 22.46 -22.90
CA ALA A 184 15.27 22.66 -23.90
C ALA A 184 15.50 23.92 -24.75
N ASP A 185 15.87 25.04 -24.12
CA ASP A 185 16.19 26.28 -24.84
C ASP A 185 17.40 26.11 -25.78
N ARG A 186 18.36 25.25 -25.43
CA ARG A 186 19.54 24.95 -26.25
C ARG A 186 19.28 24.01 -27.43
N VAL A 187 18.17 23.27 -27.39
CA VAL A 187 17.74 22.35 -28.46
C VAL A 187 16.84 23.08 -29.45
N GLU A 188 16.08 24.10 -29.03
CA GLU A 188 15.43 25.03 -29.96
C GLU A 188 16.43 25.92 -30.72
N ASP A 189 17.64 26.15 -30.16
CA ASP A 189 18.62 27.12 -30.65
C ASP A 189 19.81 26.49 -31.43
N GLY A 190 19.65 25.36 -32.13
CA GLY A 190 20.69 24.83 -33.03
C GLY A 190 20.20 23.85 -34.10
N PRO A 191 20.90 23.67 -35.26
CA PRO A 191 22.10 24.33 -35.78
C PRO A 191 21.84 25.18 -37.06
N GLU A 192 20.62 25.64 -37.34
CA GLU A 192 20.34 26.39 -38.60
C GLU A 192 20.79 27.87 -38.58
N GLU A 193 21.05 28.47 -37.41
CA GLU A 193 21.40 29.90 -37.33
C GLU A 193 22.93 30.16 -37.39
N VAL A 194 23.77 29.14 -37.16
CA VAL A 194 25.24 29.32 -37.18
C VAL A 194 25.81 29.29 -38.61
N GLU A 195 25.09 28.72 -39.59
CA GLU A 195 25.57 28.64 -40.99
C GLU A 195 25.19 29.87 -41.84
N ARG A 196 24.24 30.71 -41.42
CA ARG A 196 23.85 31.94 -42.15
C ARG A 196 24.73 33.17 -41.86
N ARG A 197 25.70 33.07 -40.95
CA ARG A 197 26.65 34.16 -40.63
C ARG A 197 28.03 33.98 -41.26
N ARG A 198 28.20 33.00 -42.16
CA ARG A 198 29.46 32.73 -42.88
C ARG A 198 29.30 32.58 -44.40
N ALA A 199 28.22 33.09 -44.98
CA ALA A 199 28.04 33.18 -46.44
C ALA A 199 28.09 34.65 -46.90
#